data_AF-A0A9E5NI21-F1
#
_entry.id   AF-A0A9E5NI21-F1
#
_cell.length_a   1.000
_cell.length_b   1.000
_cell.length_c   1.000
_cell.angle_alpha   90.00
_cell.angle_beta   90.00
_cell.angle_gamma   90.00
#
_symmetry.space_group_name_H-M   'P 1'
#
loop_
_entity.id
_entity.type
_entity.pdbx_description
1 polymer ?
#
loop_
_entity_poly.entity_id
_entity_poly.type
_entity_poly.pdbx_seq_one_letter_code
_entity_poly.pdbx_strand_id
1 'polypeptide(L)' 'RAMAIELAPHNITVNAVCPGPVYTDMLLGATDADQREELIAIAPLGRLGKPEDIASVVLYLATEESDWCTG' A
#
# COMPACT_ATOMS: atom_id res chain seq x y z
N ARG A 1 12.71 3.14 -7.16
CA ARG A 1 13.99 3.88 -7.30
C ARG A 1 14.63 3.91 -8.67
N ALA A 2 15.14 2.81 -9.25
CA ALA A 2 15.79 2.90 -10.58
C ALA A 2 14.86 3.49 -11.65
N MET A 3 13.61 3.01 -11.70
CA MET A 3 12.58 3.51 -12.62
C MET A 3 12.24 5.00 -12.38
N ALA A 4 12.25 5.48 -11.14
CA ALA A 4 12.00 6.90 -10.85
C ALA A 4 13.04 7.81 -11.51
N ILE A 5 14.32 7.40 -11.50
CA ILE A 5 15.42 8.14 -12.12
C ILE A 5 15.31 8.04 -13.66
N GLU A 6 15.06 6.85 -14.18
CA GLU A 6 14.99 6.59 -15.62
C GLU A 6 13.82 7.32 -16.29
N LEU A 7 12.68 7.43 -15.61
CA LEU A 7 11.45 7.98 -16.19
C LEU A 7 11.21 9.45 -15.87
N ALA A 8 11.96 10.06 -14.93
CA ALA A 8 11.85 11.48 -14.61
C ALA A 8 12.00 12.43 -15.82
N PRO A 9 12.91 12.20 -16.79
CA PRO A 9 13.00 13.04 -17.99
C PRO A 9 11.74 13.04 -18.87
N HIS A 10 10.86 12.05 -18.69
CA HIS A 10 9.57 11.93 -19.35
C HIS A 10 8.41 12.49 -18.53
N ASN A 11 8.69 13.14 -17.40
CA ASN A 11 7.69 13.65 -16.46
C ASN A 11 6.78 12.55 -15.90
N ILE A 12 7.36 11.38 -15.61
CA ILE A 12 6.66 10.22 -15.01
C ILE A 12 7.19 10.02 -13.59
N THR A 13 6.28 10.10 -12.60
CA THR A 13 6.59 9.75 -11.22
C THR A 13 6.48 8.25 -11.00
N VAL A 14 7.31 7.71 -10.11
CA VAL A 14 7.26 6.30 -9.70
C VAL A 14 7.24 6.25 -8.20
N ASN A 15 6.30 5.51 -7.61
CA ASN A 15 6.17 5.37 -6.17
C ASN A 15 5.83 3.93 -5.82
N ALA A 16 6.07 3.56 -4.56
CA ALA A 16 5.69 2.26 -4.01
C ALA A 16 4.77 2.47 -2.81
N VAL A 17 3.71 1.68 -2.74
CA VAL A 17 2.87 1.55 -1.55
C VAL A 17 3.18 0.21 -0.91
N CYS A 18 3.49 0.21 0.38
CA CYS A 18 3.86 -1.00 1.14
C CYS A 18 2.82 -1.24 2.25
N PRO A 19 1.66 -1.85 1.93
CA PRO A 19 0.66 -2.18 2.93
C PRO A 19 1.18 -3.21 3.95
N GLY A 20 0.67 -3.11 5.19
CA GLY A 20 0.69 -4.23 6.13
C GLY A 20 -0.40 -5.28 5.79
N PRO A 21 -0.84 -6.10 6.75
CA PRO A 21 -1.91 -7.06 6.53
C PRO A 21 -3.24 -6.38 6.13
N VAL A 22 -3.74 -6.70 4.94
CA VAL A 22 -5.01 -6.17 4.40
C VAL A 22 -5.99 -7.31 4.17
N TYR A 23 -7.24 -7.07 4.57
CA TYR A 23 -8.37 -7.98 4.37
C TYR A 23 -8.64 -8.17 2.86
N THR A 24 -8.04 -9.20 2.28
CA THR A 24 -8.11 -9.55 0.86
C THR A 24 -8.22 -11.07 0.73
N ASP A 25 -8.74 -11.54 -0.40
CA ASP A 25 -8.83 -12.99 -0.67
C ASP A 25 -7.47 -13.69 -0.57
N MET A 26 -6.39 -13.00 -0.94
CA MET A 26 -5.02 -13.48 -0.78
C MET A 26 -4.67 -13.77 0.68
N LEU A 27 -4.94 -12.82 1.58
CA LEU A 27 -4.67 -13.00 3.01
C LEU A 27 -5.58 -14.07 3.62
N LEU A 28 -6.87 -14.06 3.26
CA LEU A 28 -7.86 -15.02 3.75
C LEU A 28 -7.55 -16.45 3.33
N GLY A 29 -7.02 -16.66 2.12
CA GLY A 29 -6.60 -17.96 1.63
C GLY A 29 -5.28 -18.45 2.23
N ALA A 30 -4.45 -17.54 2.75
CA ALA A 30 -3.13 -17.85 3.32
C ALA A 30 -3.11 -17.98 4.84
N THR A 31 -4.20 -17.61 5.53
CA THR A 31 -4.27 -17.57 7.00
C THR A 31 -5.55 -18.23 7.53
N ASP A 32 -5.47 -18.81 8.73
CA ASP A 32 -6.65 -19.19 9.50
C ASP A 32 -7.13 -18.05 10.44
N ALA A 33 -8.12 -18.35 11.30
CA ALA A 33 -8.68 -17.34 12.20
C ALA A 33 -7.68 -16.88 13.28
N ASP A 34 -6.98 -17.82 13.90
CA ASP A 34 -6.04 -17.54 14.99
C ASP A 34 -4.85 -16.73 14.47
N GLN A 35 -4.31 -17.08 13.30
CA GLN A 35 -3.25 -16.31 12.63
C GLN A 35 -3.70 -14.87 12.29
N ARG A 36 -4.98 -14.67 11.94
CA ARG A 36 -5.51 -13.32 11.72
C ARG A 36 -5.61 -12.52 13.00
N GLU A 37 -5.99 -13.15 14.11
CA GLU A 37 -6.01 -12.50 15.42
C GLU A 37 -4.60 -12.08 15.86
N GLU A 38 -3.58 -12.91 15.60
CA GLU A 38 -2.18 -12.54 15.84
C GLU A 38 -1.75 -11.32 15.03
N LEU A 39 -2.09 -11.27 13.74
CA LEU A 39 -1.81 -10.12 12.87
C LEU A 39 -2.51 -8.84 13.36
N ILE A 40 -3.75 -8.96 13.85
CA ILE A 40 -4.51 -7.85 14.43
C ILE A 40 -3.85 -7.37 15.73
N ALA A 41 -3.39 -8.29 16.58
CA ALA A 41 -2.79 -7.98 17.87
C ALA A 41 -1.48 -7.21 17.75
N ILE A 42 -0.68 -7.46 16.71
CA ILE A 42 0.56 -6.72 16.44
C ILE A 42 0.34 -5.45 15.61
N ALA A 43 -0.82 -5.28 14.98
CA ALA A 43 -1.14 -4.10 14.20
C ALA A 43 -1.36 -2.90 15.15
N PRO A 44 -0.63 -1.77 14.98
CA PRO A 44 -0.78 -0.61 15.88
C PRO A 44 -2.19 -0.02 15.92
N LEU A 45 -2.98 -0.20 14.86
CA LEU A 45 -4.36 0.27 14.77
C LEU A 45 -5.39 -0.79 15.23
N GLY A 46 -4.94 -1.93 15.74
CA GLY A 46 -5.80 -2.99 16.29
C GLY A 46 -6.77 -3.60 15.28
N ARG A 47 -6.45 -3.54 13.98
CA ARG A 47 -7.25 -4.10 12.89
C ARG A 47 -6.39 -4.43 11.67
N LEU A 48 -6.92 -5.32 10.83
CA LEU A 48 -6.43 -5.44 9.46
C LEU A 48 -6.76 -4.17 8.67
N GLY A 49 -5.90 -3.83 7.71
CA GLY A 49 -6.23 -2.85 6.68
C GLY A 49 -7.41 -3.33 5.84
N LYS A 50 -8.13 -2.39 5.24
CA LYS A 50 -9.13 -2.64 4.21
C LYS A 50 -8.57 -2.20 2.86
N PRO A 51 -9.04 -2.74 1.73
CA PRO A 51 -8.62 -2.27 0.41
C PRO A 51 -8.75 -0.75 0.23
N GLU A 52 -9.78 -0.13 0.82
CA GLU A 52 -10.03 1.31 0.73
C GLU A 52 -8.97 2.15 1.47
N ASP A 53 -8.34 1.60 2.51
CA ASP A 53 -7.22 2.27 3.20
C ASP A 53 -6.03 2.44 2.24
N ILE A 54 -5.85 1.49 1.29
CA ILE A 54 -4.77 1.52 0.29
C ILE A 54 -5.18 2.33 -0.93
N ALA A 55 -6.45 2.23 -1.35
CA ALA A 55 -6.97 2.97 -2.49
C ALA A 55 -6.78 4.49 -2.34
N SER A 56 -6.96 5.00 -1.12
CA SER A 56 -6.84 6.44 -0.83
C SER A 56 -5.42 6.97 -1.08
N VAL A 57 -4.37 6.24 -0.68
CA VAL A 57 -2.98 6.66 -0.93
C VAL A 57 -2.58 6.47 -2.39
N VAL A 58 -3.06 5.41 -3.04
CA VAL A 58 -2.85 5.21 -4.48
C VAL A 58 -3.49 6.35 -5.28
N LEU A 59 -4.70 6.77 -4.91
CA LEU A 59 -5.37 7.91 -5.53
C LEU A 59 -4.53 9.18 -5.38
N TYR A 60 -4.06 9.50 -4.17
CA TYR A 60 -3.17 10.64 -3.95
C TYR A 60 -1.94 10.60 -4.88
N LEU A 61 -1.24 9.46 -4.96
CA LEU A 61 -0.05 9.29 -5.80
C LEU A 61 -0.35 9.34 -7.31
N ALA A 62 -1.62 9.22 -7.72
CA ALA A 62 -2.06 9.32 -9.11
C ALA A 62 -2.58 10.72 -9.48
N THR A 63 -2.58 11.66 -8.54
CA THR A 63 -3.09 13.02 -8.72
C THR A 63 -1.95 14.04 -8.86
N GLU A 64 -2.25 15.22 -9.40
CA GLU A 64 -1.26 16.31 -9.59
C GLU A 64 -0.72 16.84 -8.25
N GLU A 65 -1.48 16.67 -7.17
CA GLU A 65 -1.10 17.00 -5.81
C GLU A 65 0.17 16.27 -5.34
N SER A 66 0.54 15.17 -6.01
CA SER A 66 1.75 14.40 -5.73
C SER A 66 2.90 14.62 -6.71
N ASP A 67 2.85 15.65 -7.58
CA ASP A 67 3.88 15.95 -8.62
C ASP A 67 5.33 15.90 -8.08
N TRP A 68 5.56 16.41 -6.86
CA TRP A 68 6.89 16.40 -6.24
C TRP A 68 7.24 15.13 -5.43
N CYS A 69 6.54 14.01 -5.65
CA CYS A 69 6.75 12.74 -4.98
C CYS A 69 7.12 11.63 -5.99
N THR A 70 8.40 11.21 -6.01
CA THR A 70 8.89 10.11 -6.86
C THR A 70 10.11 9.41 -6.20
N GLY A 71 10.24 8.08 -6.33
CA GLY A 71 11.19 7.28 -5.53
C GLY A 71 11.46 5.82 -5.91
#